data_AF-A0A1F7SZS7-F1
#
_entry.id   AF-A0A1F7SZS7-F1
#
_cell.length_a   1.000
_cell.length_b   1.000
_cell.length_c   1.000
_cell.angle_alpha   90.00
_cell.angle_beta   90.00
_cell.angle_gamma   90.00
#
_symmetry.space_group_name_H-M   'P 1'
#
loop_
_entity.id
_entity.type
_entity.pdbx_description
1 polymer ?
#
loop_
_entity_poly.entity_id
_entity_poly.type
_entity_poly.pdbx_seq_one_letter_code
_entity_poly.pdbx_strand_id
1 'polypeptide(L)'
;MDSVLNLFEKPKDPVSFDAIRIRIASPHTIRAWSSGEVKKPETINYRTFKPERDGLFCAVIFGPVKDYECLCGKYKRMKYRGVVCEKCGVEVISSKVRRERLGHIELASPVSHVWFFKGLPSRIGNLLDMTLRELERILYFENYVVIDPGKTGLKKLSLLTEEQYRKIQQDFDEGDYKVGIGAESIRELLVSLDIDALSVMLKEEIRETSNLQKRRKLIKRLKVADAFRTSGNRPEWMILEVVPVLPPELRPLVPLDGGRFATSDLNDLYRRVINRNNRLMRLQELKAPDIIIRNEKRMLQEAVDALFDNGRRGRLLRGPNRRPLKSLSDMLKGKQGRFRQNLLGKRVDYSGRSVIVIGPELKFDQCGLPKKMALELFKPFIYNRLEEKGLCATIKAAKKLVEEERPEVWDVLEEVVKNHPVILNRAPTLHRLGMQAFMPLLVEGKAIRIHPLVCAAFNADFDGDQMAVHVPLSVEAVEEARVLMLSANNILSPANGMPLSVPSQDIILGCYYLTKPRAGSKGEGRVFSGPSEVRVAYDQGEVGLQARVRVRLNGGLEETTVGRIILHEILPENVPFEALNRVMDKKALTRLVAVCYENAGRARTVRFLDDLKNLGFSQATQ
;
A
#
# COMPACT_ATOMS: atom_id res chain seq x y z
N MET A 1 27.38 3.21 -33.35
CA MET A 1 25.93 3.47 -33.40
C MET A 1 25.16 2.76 -32.29
N ASP A 2 25.74 1.76 -31.62
CA ASP A 2 25.07 0.98 -30.55
C ASP A 2 24.95 1.66 -29.16
N SER A 3 25.50 2.87 -28.97
CA SER A 3 25.50 3.53 -27.67
C SER A 3 24.31 4.47 -27.43
N VAL A 4 23.55 4.82 -28.46
CA VAL A 4 22.37 5.71 -28.36
C VAL A 4 21.07 4.89 -28.21
N LEU A 5 21.06 3.65 -28.70
CA LEU A 5 19.93 2.72 -28.60
C LEU A 5 19.64 2.25 -27.16
N ASN A 6 20.64 2.29 -26.26
CA ASN A 6 20.47 1.92 -24.85
C ASN A 6 19.67 2.93 -24.02
N LEU A 7 19.33 4.12 -24.55
CA LEU A 7 18.44 5.06 -23.88
C LEU A 7 16.95 4.70 -24.09
N PHE A 8 16.66 3.84 -25.07
CA PHE A 8 15.32 3.43 -25.48
C PHE A 8 15.06 1.92 -25.28
N GLU A 9 15.99 1.18 -24.66
CA GLU A 9 15.65 -0.14 -24.14
C GLU A 9 14.51 0.03 -23.14
N LYS A 10 13.33 -0.52 -23.46
CA LYS A 10 12.27 -0.74 -22.47
C LYS A 10 12.97 -1.30 -21.22
N PRO A 11 12.73 -0.74 -20.01
CA PRO A 11 13.29 -1.33 -18.80
C PRO A 11 12.96 -2.81 -18.86
N LYS A 12 14.00 -3.68 -18.80
CA LYS A 12 13.81 -5.14 -18.79
C LYS A 12 12.59 -5.42 -17.94
N ASP A 13 11.55 -5.95 -18.58
CA ASP A 13 10.24 -6.15 -17.98
C ASP A 13 10.40 -6.71 -16.56
N PRO A 14 9.50 -6.37 -15.61
CA PRO A 14 9.46 -7.12 -14.37
C PRO A 14 9.39 -8.60 -14.77
N VAL A 15 10.32 -9.41 -14.23
CA VAL A 15 10.38 -10.85 -14.47
C VAL A 15 8.95 -11.38 -14.48
N SER A 16 8.45 -11.78 -15.65
CA SER A 16 7.07 -12.24 -15.75
C SER A 16 7.01 -13.61 -15.07
N PHE A 17 6.17 -13.72 -14.05
CA PHE A 17 5.93 -14.96 -13.33
C PHE A 17 4.43 -15.10 -13.08
N ASP A 18 3.92 -16.31 -13.23
CA ASP A 18 2.50 -16.61 -13.00
C ASP A 18 2.23 -16.92 -11.52
N ALA A 19 3.27 -17.31 -10.76
CA ALA A 19 3.14 -17.73 -9.38
C ALA A 19 4.34 -17.33 -8.52
N ILE A 20 4.06 -17.02 -7.24
CA ILE A 20 5.06 -16.81 -6.20
C ILE A 20 5.03 -17.99 -5.24
N ARG A 21 6.18 -18.59 -4.97
CA ARG A 21 6.34 -19.66 -3.96
C ARG A 21 7.24 -19.21 -2.83
N ILE A 22 6.87 -19.53 -1.60
CA ILE A 22 7.70 -19.36 -0.40
C ILE A 22 8.19 -20.71 0.12
N ARG A 23 9.47 -20.78 0.50
CA ARG A 23 10.11 -21.96 1.12
C ARG A 23 11.06 -21.52 2.22
N ILE A 24 11.44 -22.47 3.09
CA ILE A 24 12.49 -22.25 4.08
C ILE A 24 13.83 -22.26 3.34
N ALA A 25 14.67 -21.27 3.59
CA ALA A 25 15.99 -21.19 2.97
C ALA A 25 16.97 -22.11 3.70
N SER A 26 17.64 -23.00 2.97
CA SER A 26 18.73 -23.80 3.53
C SER A 26 19.98 -22.92 3.73
N PRO A 27 20.92 -23.31 4.63
CA PRO A 27 22.19 -22.60 4.78
C PRO A 27 22.96 -22.47 3.46
N HIS A 28 22.97 -23.52 2.63
CA HIS A 28 23.58 -23.49 1.30
C HIS A 28 22.91 -22.46 0.38
N THR A 29 21.57 -22.39 0.39
CA THR A 29 20.80 -21.41 -0.39
C THR A 29 21.14 -19.98 0.04
N ILE A 30 21.26 -19.73 1.35
CA ILE A 30 21.63 -18.40 1.88
C ILE A 30 23.04 -18.00 1.42
N ARG A 31 24.01 -18.93 1.46
CA ARG A 31 25.37 -18.69 0.96
C ARG A 31 25.37 -18.43 -0.56
N ALA A 32 24.57 -19.17 -1.33
CA ALA A 32 24.45 -18.98 -2.77
C ALA A 32 23.85 -17.62 -3.17
N TRP A 33 22.97 -17.03 -2.37
CA TRP A 33 22.48 -15.67 -2.58
C TRP A 33 23.49 -14.59 -2.24
N SER A 34 24.49 -14.93 -1.41
CA SER A 34 25.42 -13.96 -0.89
C SER A 34 26.54 -13.64 -1.88
N SER A 35 26.88 -12.36 -1.98
CA SER A 35 28.04 -11.86 -2.71
C SER A 35 29.29 -11.75 -1.83
N GLY A 36 29.23 -12.12 -0.55
CA GLY A 36 30.36 -12.10 0.38
C GLY A 36 29.97 -12.09 1.85
N GLU A 37 30.91 -12.48 2.70
CA GLU A 37 30.76 -12.56 4.16
C GLU A 37 31.05 -11.21 4.83
N VAL A 38 30.17 -10.76 5.71
CA VAL A 38 30.37 -9.55 6.53
C VAL A 38 30.99 -9.96 7.86
N LYS A 39 32.29 -9.66 8.02
CA LYS A 39 33.06 -10.03 9.22
C LYS A 39 33.07 -8.97 10.29
N LYS A 40 33.03 -7.70 9.90
CA LYS A 40 33.23 -6.59 10.83
C LYS A 40 31.97 -5.72 10.99
N PRO A 41 31.73 -5.15 12.19
CA PRO A 41 30.53 -4.37 12.48
C PRO A 41 30.60 -2.94 11.91
N GLU A 42 31.77 -2.48 11.45
CA GLU A 42 31.92 -1.09 11.00
C GLU A 42 31.12 -0.82 9.72
N THR A 43 30.71 0.43 9.55
CA THR A 43 29.88 0.87 8.43
C THR A 43 30.72 1.67 7.43
N ILE A 44 31.06 2.90 7.81
CA ILE A 44 31.86 3.83 7.02
C ILE A 44 32.99 4.40 7.87
N ASN A 45 34.06 4.80 7.21
CA ASN A 45 35.14 5.53 7.84
C ASN A 45 34.69 6.94 8.23
N TYR A 46 34.95 7.36 9.47
CA TYR A 46 34.50 8.66 9.97
C TYR A 46 35.20 9.86 9.33
N ARG A 47 36.42 9.69 8.77
CA ARG A 47 37.17 10.79 8.10
C ARG A 47 36.88 10.85 6.62
N THR A 48 36.89 9.71 5.94
CA THR A 48 36.78 9.65 4.47
C THR A 48 35.38 9.40 3.96
N PHE A 49 34.44 9.02 4.84
CA PHE A 49 33.07 8.58 4.53
C PHE A 49 33.00 7.42 3.53
N LYS A 50 34.13 6.74 3.28
CA LYS A 50 34.20 5.55 2.44
C LYS A 50 33.75 4.32 3.22
N PRO A 51 33.06 3.36 2.59
CA PRO A 51 32.74 2.09 3.23
C PRO A 51 33.97 1.34 3.69
N GLU A 52 33.88 0.74 4.88
CA GLU A 52 34.94 -0.08 5.44
C GLU A 52 35.01 -1.46 4.77
N ARG A 53 36.21 -2.05 4.73
CA ARG A 53 36.43 -3.39 4.17
C ARG A 53 35.86 -4.45 5.12
N ASP A 54 35.14 -5.41 4.55
CA ASP A 54 34.42 -6.50 5.25
C ASP A 54 33.36 -6.01 6.26
N GLY A 55 33.01 -4.72 6.21
CA GLY A 55 31.99 -4.09 7.02
C GLY A 55 30.60 -4.16 6.42
N LEU A 56 29.61 -3.63 7.14
CA LEU A 56 28.19 -3.65 6.76
C LEU A 56 27.88 -2.89 5.46
N PHE A 57 28.77 -2.02 4.97
CA PHE A 57 28.58 -1.25 3.73
C PHE A 57 29.61 -1.58 2.65
N CYS A 58 30.44 -2.62 2.87
CA CYS A 58 31.60 -2.97 2.05
C CYS A 58 31.29 -2.94 0.55
N ALA A 59 32.12 -2.21 -0.21
CA ALA A 59 31.94 -2.07 -1.64
C ALA A 59 32.33 -3.35 -2.43
N VAL A 60 33.14 -4.24 -1.85
CA VAL A 60 33.48 -5.53 -2.47
C VAL A 60 32.27 -6.46 -2.45
N ILE A 61 31.61 -6.57 -1.29
CA ILE A 61 30.44 -7.43 -1.09
C ILE A 61 29.23 -6.89 -1.85
N PHE A 62 28.88 -5.62 -1.62
CA PHE A 62 27.61 -5.07 -2.09
C PHE A 62 27.70 -4.35 -3.45
N GLY A 63 28.92 -4.08 -3.95
CA GLY A 63 29.15 -3.34 -5.20
C GLY A 63 29.54 -1.87 -5.01
N PRO A 64 29.81 -1.14 -6.10
CA PRO A 64 30.40 0.20 -6.07
C PRO A 64 29.43 1.29 -5.63
N VAL A 65 29.92 2.32 -4.93
CA VAL A 65 29.10 3.45 -4.43
C VAL A 65 28.66 4.38 -5.56
N LYS A 66 29.48 4.52 -6.60
CA LYS A 66 29.23 5.35 -7.77
C LYS A 66 29.15 4.48 -9.02
N ASP A 67 28.34 4.90 -10.00
CA ASP A 67 28.19 4.17 -11.25
C ASP A 67 29.51 4.08 -12.02
N TYR A 68 29.91 2.85 -12.36
CA TYR A 68 31.11 2.56 -13.16
C TYR A 68 32.39 3.21 -12.60
N GLU A 69 32.53 3.25 -11.27
CA GLU A 69 33.72 3.73 -10.58
C GLU A 69 34.06 2.83 -9.38
N CYS A 70 35.31 2.37 -9.32
CA CYS A 70 35.80 1.60 -8.17
C CYS A 70 36.05 2.50 -6.95
N LEU A 71 36.08 1.93 -5.73
CA LEU A 71 36.18 2.70 -4.48
C LEU A 71 37.46 3.56 -4.34
N CYS A 72 38.58 3.10 -4.89
CA CYS A 72 39.84 3.84 -4.88
C CYS A 72 39.95 4.89 -5.99
N GLY A 73 39.09 4.83 -7.01
CA GLY A 73 39.12 5.73 -8.16
C GLY A 73 40.18 5.41 -9.23
N LYS A 74 40.90 4.27 -9.15
CA LYS A 74 41.86 3.82 -10.19
C LYS A 74 41.15 3.61 -11.54
N TYR A 75 40.04 2.87 -11.52
CA TYR A 75 39.20 2.63 -12.69
C TYR A 75 37.92 3.47 -12.59
N LYS A 76 37.67 4.27 -13.64
CA LYS A 76 36.53 5.17 -13.78
C LYS A 76 35.99 5.12 -15.20
N ARG A 77 34.68 5.37 -15.36
CA ARG A 77 33.92 5.40 -16.63
C ARG A 77 33.56 4.00 -17.14
N MET A 78 32.58 3.95 -18.04
CA MET A 78 32.02 2.71 -18.58
C MET A 78 33.02 1.82 -19.33
N LYS A 79 34.15 2.35 -19.81
CA LYS A 79 35.16 1.55 -20.54
C LYS A 79 35.77 0.41 -19.72
N TYR A 80 35.75 0.51 -18.39
CA TYR A 80 36.26 -0.54 -17.49
C TYR A 80 35.15 -1.41 -16.90
N ARG A 81 33.96 -1.41 -17.50
CA ARG A 81 32.82 -2.20 -17.02
C ARG A 81 33.21 -3.68 -16.88
N GLY A 82 32.93 -4.26 -15.71
CA GLY A 82 33.24 -5.66 -15.39
C GLY A 82 34.67 -5.92 -14.90
N VAL A 83 35.56 -4.91 -14.92
CA VAL A 83 36.92 -5.07 -14.37
C VAL A 83 36.89 -4.99 -12.84
N VAL A 84 37.52 -5.96 -12.19
CA VAL A 84 37.73 -5.96 -10.73
C VAL A 84 39.01 -5.21 -10.41
N CYS A 85 38.94 -4.20 -9.55
CA CYS A 85 40.09 -3.38 -9.24
C CYS A 85 41.11 -4.12 -8.35
N GLU A 86 42.36 -4.27 -8.79
CA GLU A 86 43.44 -4.90 -8.01
C GLU A 86 43.71 -4.22 -6.65
N LYS A 87 43.55 -2.90 -6.55
CA LYS A 87 43.85 -2.14 -5.33
C LYS A 87 42.76 -2.27 -4.25
N CYS A 88 41.49 -2.29 -4.66
CA CYS A 88 40.37 -2.23 -3.71
C CYS A 88 39.41 -3.43 -3.79
N GLY A 89 39.59 -4.34 -4.74
CA GLY A 89 38.74 -5.51 -4.96
C GLY A 89 37.34 -5.20 -5.47
N VAL A 90 37.01 -3.93 -5.73
CA VAL A 90 35.66 -3.51 -6.14
C VAL A 90 35.51 -3.65 -7.66
N GLU A 91 34.45 -4.34 -8.05
CA GLU A 91 34.01 -4.51 -9.43
C GLU A 91 33.40 -3.20 -9.99
N VAL A 92 33.78 -2.83 -11.21
CA VAL A 92 33.29 -1.61 -11.87
C VAL A 92 31.99 -1.91 -12.61
N ILE A 93 30.86 -1.66 -11.93
CA ILE A 93 29.49 -1.88 -12.42
C ILE A 93 28.57 -0.71 -12.00
N SER A 94 27.28 -0.75 -12.37
CA SER A 94 26.32 0.24 -11.87
C SER A 94 26.12 0.10 -10.36
N SER A 95 25.96 1.22 -9.65
CA SER A 95 25.72 1.23 -8.20
C SER A 95 24.36 0.64 -7.83
N LYS A 96 23.41 0.54 -8.77
CA LYS A 96 22.07 -0.06 -8.57
C LYS A 96 22.12 -1.48 -7.97
N VAL A 97 23.17 -2.24 -8.26
CA VAL A 97 23.39 -3.59 -7.69
C VAL A 97 23.48 -3.58 -6.17
N ARG A 98 23.82 -2.44 -5.53
CA ARG A 98 23.85 -2.28 -4.07
C ARG A 98 22.46 -2.37 -3.41
N ARG A 99 21.40 -2.32 -4.22
CA ARG A 99 20.03 -2.57 -3.79
C ARG A 99 19.65 -4.06 -3.83
N GLU A 100 20.37 -4.86 -4.58
CA GLU A 100 20.02 -6.25 -4.91
C GLU A 100 20.96 -7.27 -4.26
N ARG A 101 22.27 -6.99 -4.21
CA ARG A 101 23.29 -7.91 -3.68
C ARG A 101 23.14 -8.09 -2.17
N LEU A 102 23.02 -9.35 -1.74
CA LEU A 102 22.95 -9.74 -0.33
C LEU A 102 24.35 -10.08 0.22
N GLY A 103 24.54 -9.83 1.51
CA GLY A 103 25.67 -10.36 2.27
C GLY A 103 25.23 -11.53 3.13
N HIS A 104 26.16 -12.16 3.83
CA HIS A 104 25.83 -13.10 4.92
C HIS A 104 26.78 -12.94 6.10
N ILE A 105 26.35 -13.45 7.26
CA ILE A 105 27.15 -13.61 8.46
C ILE A 105 27.17 -15.10 8.78
N GLU A 106 28.35 -15.68 8.86
CA GLU A 106 28.54 -17.05 9.33
C GLU A 106 28.49 -17.05 10.87
N LEU A 107 27.57 -17.81 11.47
CA LEU A 107 27.43 -17.85 12.92
C LEU A 107 28.41 -18.85 13.52
N ALA A 108 29.08 -18.45 14.61
CA ALA A 108 30.00 -19.29 15.37
C ALA A 108 29.30 -20.44 16.13
N SER A 109 28.00 -20.29 16.36
CA SER A 109 27.12 -21.30 16.95
C SER A 109 25.76 -21.22 16.25
N PRO A 110 25.12 -22.35 15.94
CA PRO A 110 23.75 -22.38 15.44
C PRO A 110 22.78 -21.64 16.38
N VAL A 111 21.77 -20.99 15.81
CA VAL A 111 20.78 -20.16 16.52
C VAL A 111 19.38 -20.52 16.05
N SER A 112 18.45 -20.74 16.98
CA SER A 112 17.07 -21.06 16.62
C SER A 112 16.35 -19.84 16.03
N HIS A 113 15.66 -19.99 14.90
CA HIS A 113 14.89 -18.90 14.32
C HIS A 113 13.63 -18.59 15.16
N VAL A 114 13.50 -17.36 15.65
CA VAL A 114 12.43 -16.93 16.58
C VAL A 114 11.00 -17.22 16.08
N TRP A 115 10.73 -17.09 14.78
CA TRP A 115 9.40 -17.39 14.21
C TRP A 115 8.97 -18.86 14.33
N PHE A 116 9.88 -19.83 14.18
CA PHE A 116 9.51 -21.25 14.24
C PHE A 116 9.42 -21.75 15.68
N PHE A 117 10.18 -21.12 16.56
CA PHE A 117 10.20 -21.39 17.99
C PHE A 117 9.03 -20.71 18.72
N LYS A 118 8.93 -19.37 18.70
CA LYS A 118 7.89 -18.58 19.38
C LYS A 118 6.66 -18.27 18.51
N GLY A 119 6.60 -18.77 17.28
CA GLY A 119 5.37 -18.77 16.48
C GLY A 119 4.28 -19.54 17.22
N LEU A 120 3.06 -19.02 17.27
CA LEU A 120 1.92 -19.77 17.78
C LEU A 120 1.16 -20.38 16.60
N PRO A 121 1.06 -21.71 16.48
CA PRO A 121 1.68 -22.74 17.32
C PRO A 121 3.17 -23.00 16.95
N SER A 122 3.98 -23.40 17.93
CA SER A 122 5.43 -23.61 17.76
C SER A 122 5.69 -24.77 16.82
N ARG A 123 6.45 -24.56 15.75
CA ARG A 123 6.73 -25.62 14.76
C ARG A 123 7.74 -26.62 15.32
N ILE A 124 8.80 -26.12 15.96
CA ILE A 124 9.80 -26.93 16.64
C ILE A 124 9.16 -27.72 17.80
N GLY A 125 8.34 -27.05 18.62
CA GLY A 125 7.66 -27.70 19.75
C GLY A 125 6.71 -28.82 19.31
N ASN A 126 5.94 -28.61 18.24
CA ASN A 126 5.08 -29.67 17.73
C ASN A 126 5.89 -30.86 17.20
N LEU A 127 6.99 -30.65 16.45
CA LEU A 127 7.79 -31.76 15.92
C LEU A 127 8.41 -32.62 17.03
N LEU A 128 9.02 -31.97 18.01
CA LEU A 128 9.69 -32.63 19.14
C LEU A 128 8.74 -33.03 20.29
N ASP A 129 7.43 -32.77 20.16
CA ASP A 129 6.43 -32.94 21.22
C ASP A 129 6.75 -32.23 22.56
N MET A 130 7.49 -31.11 22.49
CA MET A 130 7.89 -30.31 23.65
C MET A 130 7.03 -29.06 23.77
N THR A 131 6.80 -28.61 25.00
CA THR A 131 6.14 -27.34 25.26
C THR A 131 7.07 -26.15 24.96
N LEU A 132 6.47 -24.98 24.71
CA LEU A 132 7.25 -23.77 24.42
C LEU A 132 8.21 -23.39 25.56
N ARG A 133 7.79 -23.57 26.81
CA ARG A 133 8.59 -23.26 28.01
C ARG A 133 9.80 -24.16 28.13
N GLU A 134 9.65 -25.45 27.80
CA GLU A 134 10.74 -26.42 27.80
C GLU A 134 11.78 -26.07 26.74
N LEU A 135 11.34 -25.72 25.53
CA LEU A 135 12.23 -25.23 24.47
C LEU A 135 12.92 -23.91 24.85
N GLU A 136 12.24 -22.98 25.51
CA GLU A 136 12.84 -21.75 26.05
C GLU A 136 13.99 -22.07 27.02
N ARG A 137 13.77 -23.00 27.95
CA ARG A 137 14.80 -23.41 28.92
C ARG A 137 16.03 -24.03 28.25
N ILE A 138 15.86 -24.82 27.19
CA ILE A 138 16.99 -25.41 26.46
C ILE A 138 17.74 -24.34 25.66
N LEU A 139 17.01 -23.54 24.87
CA LEU A 139 17.60 -22.57 23.94
C LEU A 139 18.33 -21.42 24.65
N TYR A 140 17.86 -21.02 25.82
CA TYR A 140 18.50 -19.97 26.64
C TYR A 140 19.45 -20.51 27.71
N PHE A 141 19.87 -21.78 27.59
CA PHE A 141 20.90 -22.42 28.41
C PHE A 141 20.55 -22.55 29.92
N GLU A 142 19.29 -22.82 30.25
CA GLU A 142 18.85 -23.11 31.63
C GLU A 142 18.83 -24.61 31.96
N ASN A 143 18.39 -25.45 31.01
CA ASN A 143 18.27 -26.89 31.19
C ASN A 143 18.91 -27.65 30.02
N TYR A 144 19.45 -28.84 30.32
CA TYR A 144 19.92 -29.76 29.30
C TYR A 144 18.77 -30.63 28.76
N VAL A 145 18.95 -31.19 27.57
CA VAL A 145 18.05 -32.16 26.95
C VAL A 145 18.80 -33.44 26.63
N VAL A 146 18.17 -34.59 26.91
CA VAL A 146 18.70 -35.91 26.55
C VAL A 146 18.49 -36.13 25.05
N ILE A 147 19.59 -36.20 24.29
CA ILE A 147 19.63 -36.47 22.85
C ILE A 147 19.61 -37.99 22.62
N ASP A 148 20.48 -38.70 23.34
CA ASP A 148 20.55 -40.16 23.37
C ASP A 148 20.66 -40.63 24.82
N PRO A 149 19.66 -41.39 25.34
CA PRO A 149 19.71 -41.90 26.70
C PRO A 149 20.76 -43.00 26.93
N GLY A 150 21.20 -43.70 25.88
CA GLY A 150 22.15 -44.81 26.00
C GLY A 150 21.82 -45.78 27.16
N LYS A 151 22.76 -45.99 28.09
CA LYS A 151 22.60 -46.95 29.22
C LYS A 151 22.02 -46.35 30.50
N THR A 152 21.74 -45.05 30.52
CA THR A 152 21.38 -44.30 31.75
C THR A 152 19.94 -44.54 32.24
N GLY A 153 19.11 -45.25 31.46
CA GLY A 153 17.70 -45.46 31.76
C GLY A 153 16.82 -44.21 31.59
N LEU A 154 17.39 -43.09 31.12
CA LEU A 154 16.65 -41.85 30.87
C LEU A 154 15.75 -41.97 29.63
N LYS A 155 14.75 -41.10 29.54
CA LYS A 155 13.94 -40.96 28.34
C LYS A 155 14.53 -39.91 27.40
N LYS A 156 14.62 -40.22 26.10
CA LYS A 156 14.92 -39.23 25.07
C LYS A 156 13.96 -38.03 25.19
N LEU A 157 14.47 -36.81 24.98
CA LEU A 157 13.75 -35.52 25.13
C LEU A 157 13.42 -35.12 26.59
N SER A 158 13.85 -35.87 27.60
CA SER A 158 13.71 -35.41 28.99
C SER A 158 14.66 -34.24 29.27
N LEU A 159 14.21 -33.36 30.16
CA LEU A 159 15.00 -32.21 30.61
C LEU A 159 15.77 -32.56 31.87
N LEU A 160 17.01 -32.12 31.94
CA LEU A 160 17.87 -32.28 33.11
C LEU A 160 18.24 -30.90 33.65
N THR A 161 18.15 -30.73 34.97
CA THR A 161 18.76 -29.58 35.65
C THR A 161 20.28 -29.75 35.71
N GLU A 162 21.01 -28.68 36.03
CA GLU A 162 22.46 -28.75 36.17
C GLU A 162 22.89 -29.75 37.26
N GLU A 163 22.16 -29.83 38.37
CA GLU A 163 22.42 -30.80 39.43
C GLU A 163 22.20 -32.25 38.98
N GLN A 164 21.13 -32.51 38.22
CA GLN A 164 20.85 -33.84 37.68
C GLN A 164 21.91 -34.25 36.65
N TYR A 165 22.32 -33.31 35.80
CA TYR A 165 23.39 -33.55 34.83
C TYR A 165 24.72 -33.88 35.51
N ARG A 166 25.08 -33.17 36.59
CA ARG A 166 26.29 -33.48 37.38
C ARG A 166 26.24 -34.87 38.02
N LYS A 167 25.08 -35.32 38.51
CA LYS A 167 24.92 -36.68 39.04
C LYS A 167 25.15 -37.74 37.96
N ILE A 168 24.57 -37.54 36.77
CA ILE A 168 24.77 -38.45 35.64
C ILE A 168 26.24 -38.50 35.21
N GLN A 169 26.94 -37.36 35.22
CA GLN A 169 28.39 -37.31 34.97
C GLN A 169 29.23 -38.03 36.02
N GLN A 170 28.72 -38.24 37.24
CA GLN A 170 29.39 -39.01 38.28
C GLN A 170 29.11 -40.51 38.17
N ASP A 171 27.90 -40.86 37.76
CA ASP A 171 27.41 -42.24 37.74
C ASP A 171 27.73 -42.98 36.42
N PHE A 172 28.00 -42.28 35.32
CA PHE A 172 28.21 -42.86 33.99
C PHE A 172 29.36 -42.20 33.21
N ASP A 173 30.03 -42.97 32.36
CA ASP A 173 31.13 -42.48 31.51
C ASP A 173 30.61 -41.61 30.35
N GLU A 174 31.44 -40.66 29.88
CA GLU A 174 31.09 -39.66 28.85
C GLU A 174 30.65 -40.24 27.50
N GLY A 175 30.91 -41.52 27.23
CA GLY A 175 30.51 -42.21 26.00
C GLY A 175 29.18 -42.97 26.07
N ASP A 176 28.61 -43.15 27.26
CA ASP A 176 27.43 -44.00 27.48
C ASP A 176 26.10 -43.28 27.28
N TYR A 177 26.11 -41.96 27.08
CA TYR A 177 24.93 -41.13 26.85
C TYR A 177 25.27 -39.86 26.08
N LYS A 178 24.27 -39.23 25.46
CA LYS A 178 24.41 -37.93 24.80
C LYS A 178 23.40 -36.93 25.33
N VAL A 179 23.88 -35.93 26.05
CA VAL A 179 23.09 -34.83 26.60
C VAL A 179 23.66 -33.51 26.10
N GLY A 180 22.79 -32.59 25.73
CA GLY A 180 23.20 -31.31 25.18
C GLY A 180 22.33 -30.15 25.67
N ILE A 181 22.79 -28.93 25.40
CA ILE A 181 22.05 -27.70 25.69
C ILE A 181 22.12 -26.74 24.50
N GLY A 182 21.19 -25.78 24.42
CA GLY A 182 21.17 -24.76 23.37
C GLY A 182 20.63 -25.23 22.01
N ALA A 183 20.76 -24.36 21.01
CA ALA A 183 20.22 -24.58 19.67
C ALA A 183 20.93 -25.70 18.89
N GLU A 184 22.20 -26.00 19.19
CA GLU A 184 22.95 -27.13 18.62
C GLU A 184 22.26 -28.46 18.92
N SER A 185 21.82 -28.63 20.17
CA SER A 185 21.16 -29.85 20.64
C SER A 185 19.78 -30.03 20.02
N ILE A 186 19.02 -28.92 19.88
CA ILE A 186 17.74 -28.92 19.17
C ILE A 186 17.94 -29.26 17.70
N ARG A 187 18.98 -28.72 17.05
CA ARG A 187 19.31 -29.05 15.66
C ARG A 187 19.60 -30.54 15.51
N GLU A 188 20.42 -31.11 16.39
CA GLU A 188 20.74 -32.54 16.34
C GLU A 188 19.50 -33.42 16.50
N LEU A 189 18.63 -33.08 17.45
CA LEU A 189 17.33 -33.76 17.62
C LEU A 189 16.48 -33.70 16.35
N LEU A 190 16.43 -32.53 15.69
CA LEU A 190 15.70 -32.34 14.44
C LEU A 190 16.31 -33.12 13.25
N VAL A 191 17.64 -33.22 13.19
CA VAL A 191 18.33 -34.03 12.16
C VAL A 191 18.06 -35.52 12.35
N SER A 192 18.00 -35.99 13.60
CA SER A 192 17.71 -37.39 13.92
C SER A 192 16.26 -37.82 13.67
N LEU A 193 15.39 -36.89 13.28
CA LEU A 193 13.94 -37.12 13.17
C LEU A 193 13.55 -37.57 11.77
N ASP A 194 13.05 -38.80 11.65
CA ASP A 194 12.42 -39.30 10.44
C ASP A 194 10.95 -38.85 10.38
N ILE A 195 10.64 -37.96 9.43
CA ILE A 195 9.32 -37.35 9.26
C ILE A 195 8.31 -38.35 8.70
N ASP A 196 8.75 -39.26 7.83
CA ASP A 196 7.88 -40.25 7.21
C ASP A 196 7.45 -41.29 8.24
N ALA A 197 8.40 -41.81 9.02
CA ALA A 197 8.11 -42.71 10.14
C ALA A 197 7.22 -42.03 11.19
N LEU A 198 7.50 -40.76 11.52
CA LEU A 198 6.69 -39.99 12.47
C LEU A 198 5.25 -39.78 11.97
N SER A 199 5.03 -39.52 10.68
CA SER A 199 3.68 -39.35 10.10
C SER A 199 2.86 -40.64 10.21
N VAL A 200 3.47 -41.80 9.96
CA VAL A 200 2.81 -43.12 10.09
C VAL A 200 2.42 -43.38 11.54
N MET A 201 3.38 -43.27 12.47
CA MET A 201 3.17 -43.45 13.90
C MET A 201 2.04 -42.53 14.43
N LEU A 202 2.06 -41.25 14.08
CA LEU A 202 1.03 -40.31 14.54
C LEU A 202 -0.36 -40.66 14.01
N LYS A 203 -0.48 -41.21 12.79
CA LYS A 203 -1.78 -41.64 12.22
C LYS A 203 -2.33 -42.85 12.97
N GLU A 204 -1.47 -43.79 13.37
CA GLU A 204 -1.83 -44.94 14.19
C GLU A 204 -2.28 -44.51 15.60
N GLU A 205 -1.49 -43.68 16.29
CA GLU A 205 -1.84 -43.17 17.63
C GLU A 205 -3.18 -42.39 17.64
N ILE A 206 -3.48 -41.66 16.56
CA ILE A 206 -4.75 -40.93 16.41
C ILE A 206 -5.94 -41.89 16.28
N ARG A 207 -5.76 -43.06 15.67
CA ARG A 207 -6.81 -44.09 15.53
C ARG A 207 -7.08 -44.79 16.85
N GLU A 208 -6.03 -45.09 17.61
CA GLU A 208 -6.13 -45.79 18.90
C GLU A 208 -6.62 -44.88 20.04
N THR A 209 -6.31 -43.58 19.98
CA THR A 209 -6.63 -42.67 21.07
C THR A 209 -8.11 -42.24 21.07
N SER A 210 -8.86 -42.66 22.09
CA SER A 210 -10.24 -42.22 22.35
C SER A 210 -10.35 -40.84 23.02
N ASN A 211 -9.29 -40.36 23.68
CA ASN A 211 -9.27 -39.05 24.36
C ASN A 211 -9.23 -37.88 23.37
N LEU A 212 -10.27 -37.04 23.40
CA LEU A 212 -10.43 -35.88 22.52
C LEU A 212 -9.28 -34.85 22.60
N GLN A 213 -8.74 -34.58 23.80
CA GLN A 213 -7.68 -33.59 23.99
C GLN A 213 -6.34 -34.09 23.42
N LYS A 214 -5.98 -35.35 23.72
CA LYS A 214 -4.78 -36.00 23.19
C LYS A 214 -4.87 -36.12 21.66
N ARG A 215 -6.04 -36.51 21.14
CA ARG A 215 -6.31 -36.57 19.70
C ARG A 215 -6.12 -35.21 19.02
N ARG A 216 -6.63 -34.12 19.60
CA ARG A 216 -6.40 -32.75 19.08
C ARG A 216 -4.92 -32.35 19.05
N LYS A 217 -4.14 -32.74 20.06
CA LYS A 217 -2.67 -32.49 20.10
C LYS A 217 -1.96 -33.25 18.97
N LEU A 218 -2.25 -34.54 18.83
CA LEU A 218 -1.67 -35.39 17.78
C LEU A 218 -2.01 -34.89 16.37
N ILE A 219 -3.24 -34.46 16.12
CA ILE A 219 -3.64 -33.87 14.82
C ILE A 219 -2.82 -32.62 14.50
N LYS A 220 -2.58 -31.73 15.48
CA LYS A 220 -1.75 -30.54 15.27
C LYS A 220 -0.31 -30.90 14.93
N ARG A 221 0.23 -31.92 15.59
CA ARG A 221 1.58 -32.45 15.35
C ARG A 221 1.69 -33.08 13.96
N LEU A 222 0.75 -33.96 13.59
CA LEU A 222 0.68 -34.59 12.28
C LEU A 222 0.60 -33.56 11.15
N LYS A 223 -0.22 -32.50 11.33
CA LYS A 223 -0.33 -31.41 10.35
C LYS A 223 1.02 -30.73 10.07
N VAL A 224 1.88 -30.57 11.09
CA VAL A 224 3.22 -29.99 10.90
C VAL A 224 4.15 -30.99 10.21
N ALA A 225 4.15 -32.26 10.63
CA ALA A 225 4.95 -33.31 10.00
C ALA A 225 4.62 -33.49 8.50
N ASP A 226 3.33 -33.61 8.16
CA ASP A 226 2.87 -33.73 6.77
C ASP A 226 3.19 -32.49 5.93
N ALA A 227 3.22 -31.29 6.53
CA ALA A 227 3.64 -30.07 5.84
C ALA A 227 5.14 -30.08 5.48
N PHE A 228 6.02 -30.64 6.34
CA PHE A 228 7.42 -30.81 6.01
C PHE A 228 7.62 -31.86 4.91
N ARG A 229 6.92 -33.00 5.03
CA ARG A 229 6.93 -34.08 4.04
C ARG A 229 6.52 -33.61 2.64
N THR A 230 5.41 -32.86 2.53
CA THR A 230 4.91 -32.35 1.24
C THR A 230 5.76 -31.22 0.67
N SER A 231 6.36 -30.38 1.51
CA SER A 231 7.16 -29.24 1.06
C SER A 231 8.59 -29.60 0.66
N GLY A 232 9.10 -30.76 1.09
CA GLY A 232 10.48 -31.20 0.88
C GLY A 232 11.51 -30.37 1.66
N ASN A 233 11.06 -29.55 2.60
CA ASN A 233 11.96 -28.80 3.48
C ASN A 233 12.49 -29.74 4.58
N ARG A 234 13.71 -29.51 5.03
CA ARG A 234 14.26 -30.24 6.17
C ARG A 234 14.01 -29.50 7.49
N PRO A 235 13.64 -30.19 8.59
CA PRO A 235 13.32 -29.54 9.87
C PRO A 235 14.48 -28.74 10.47
N GLU A 236 15.72 -29.19 10.29
CA GLU A 236 16.91 -28.55 10.81
C GLU A 236 17.16 -27.15 10.24
N TRP A 237 16.59 -26.82 9.07
CA TRP A 237 16.68 -25.47 8.48
C TRP A 237 15.97 -24.39 9.31
N MET A 238 15.18 -24.77 10.31
CA MET A 238 14.64 -23.83 11.29
C MET A 238 15.71 -23.31 12.27
N ILE A 239 16.86 -23.96 12.35
CA ILE A 239 18.03 -23.52 13.11
C ILE A 239 19.01 -22.88 12.12
N LEU A 240 19.29 -21.60 12.32
CA LEU A 240 20.15 -20.80 11.48
C LEU A 240 21.61 -21.07 11.82
N GLU A 241 22.39 -21.43 10.80
CA GLU A 241 23.86 -21.39 10.81
C GLU A 241 24.39 -20.12 10.16
N VAL A 242 23.60 -19.56 9.24
CA VAL A 242 23.96 -18.40 8.43
C VAL A 242 22.83 -17.40 8.47
N VAL A 243 23.16 -16.12 8.68
CA VAL A 243 22.18 -15.02 8.65
C VAL A 243 22.43 -14.16 7.41
N PRO A 244 21.45 -14.01 6.50
CA PRO A 244 21.59 -13.09 5.39
C PRO A 244 21.59 -11.64 5.87
N VAL A 245 22.39 -10.80 5.20
CA VAL A 245 22.47 -9.37 5.45
C VAL A 245 21.82 -8.62 4.30
N LEU A 246 20.81 -7.84 4.63
CA LEU A 246 20.04 -7.03 3.67
C LEU A 246 20.96 -6.05 2.91
N PRO A 247 20.68 -5.70 1.63
CA PRO A 247 21.51 -4.78 0.87
C PRO A 247 21.54 -3.36 1.51
N PRO A 248 22.68 -2.64 1.44
CA PRO A 248 22.86 -1.35 2.11
C PRO A 248 21.83 -0.28 1.75
N GLU A 249 21.33 -0.24 0.51
CA GLU A 249 20.32 0.75 0.10
C GLU A 249 18.97 0.57 0.80
N LEU A 250 18.67 -0.65 1.26
CA LEU A 250 17.45 -0.92 2.03
C LEU A 250 17.61 -0.60 3.53
N ARG A 251 18.84 -0.30 3.96
CA ARG A 251 19.21 0.12 5.33
C ARG A 251 20.19 1.31 5.29
N PRO A 252 19.80 2.43 4.66
CA PRO A 252 20.73 3.50 4.32
C PRO A 252 21.29 4.21 5.57
N LEU A 253 22.42 4.87 5.34
CA LEU A 253 23.05 5.78 6.27
C LEU A 253 23.12 7.13 5.55
N VAL A 254 22.25 8.05 5.96
CA VAL A 254 22.04 9.33 5.25
C VAL A 254 22.76 10.44 6.02
N PRO A 255 23.69 11.18 5.41
CA PRO A 255 24.28 12.35 6.04
C PRO A 255 23.20 13.42 6.23
N LEU A 256 23.17 14.01 7.42
CA LEU A 256 22.37 15.17 7.76
C LEU A 256 23.28 16.39 7.88
N ASP A 257 22.69 17.58 7.84
CA ASP A 257 23.40 18.82 8.08
C ASP A 257 24.07 18.81 9.47
N GLY A 258 25.28 19.39 9.55
CA GLY A 258 26.08 19.39 10.78
C GLY A 258 26.87 18.10 11.05
N GLY A 259 27.15 17.29 10.03
CA GLY A 259 28.03 16.11 10.13
C GLY A 259 27.43 14.92 10.89
N ARG A 260 26.13 14.96 11.17
CA ARG A 260 25.38 13.85 11.79
C ARG A 260 24.93 12.85 10.72
N PHE A 261 24.66 11.62 11.14
CA PHE A 261 24.13 10.58 10.27
C PHE A 261 22.81 10.03 10.80
N ALA A 262 21.81 9.95 9.93
CA ALA A 262 20.61 9.17 10.18
C ALA A 262 20.89 7.71 9.82
N THR A 263 20.83 6.81 10.80
CA THR A 263 21.05 5.38 10.62
C THR A 263 19.73 4.61 10.69
N SER A 264 19.59 3.59 9.85
CA SER A 264 18.53 2.60 10.00
C SER A 264 18.75 1.75 11.27
N ASP A 265 17.68 1.52 12.04
CA ASP A 265 17.68 0.67 13.24
C ASP A 265 18.23 -0.75 12.97
N LEU A 266 18.07 -1.26 11.74
CA LEU A 266 18.61 -2.57 11.34
C LEU A 266 20.13 -2.62 11.42
N ASN A 267 20.84 -1.52 11.10
CA ASN A 267 22.29 -1.50 11.17
C ASN A 267 22.77 -1.71 12.62
N ASP A 268 22.07 -1.14 13.60
CA ASP A 268 22.39 -1.35 15.02
C ASP A 268 22.14 -2.80 15.47
N LEU A 269 21.08 -3.43 14.96
CA LEU A 269 20.78 -4.84 15.23
C LEU A 269 21.83 -5.77 14.59
N TYR A 270 22.20 -5.55 13.33
CA TYR A 270 23.28 -6.30 12.68
C TYR A 270 24.62 -6.12 13.40
N ARG A 271 24.97 -4.90 13.80
CA ARG A 271 26.19 -4.64 14.58
C ARG A 271 26.23 -5.44 15.87
N ARG A 272 25.11 -5.55 16.58
CA ARG A 272 25.03 -6.37 17.81
C ARG A 272 25.27 -7.85 17.50
N VAL A 273 24.65 -8.39 16.46
CA VAL A 273 24.87 -9.79 16.05
C VAL A 273 26.34 -10.05 15.72
N ILE A 274 26.96 -9.21 14.86
CA ILE A 274 28.36 -9.36 14.45
C ILE A 274 29.31 -9.26 15.66
N ASN A 275 29.09 -8.28 16.54
CA ASN A 275 29.92 -8.11 17.74
C ASN A 275 29.86 -9.33 18.67
N ARG A 276 28.67 -9.89 18.89
CA ARG A 276 28.46 -11.09 19.72
C ARG A 276 29.07 -12.32 19.07
N ASN A 277 28.91 -12.46 17.75
CA ASN A 277 29.47 -13.56 16.98
C ASN A 277 31.01 -13.56 17.03
N ASN A 278 31.63 -12.41 16.76
CA ASN A 278 33.08 -12.25 16.79
C ASN A 278 33.65 -12.46 18.19
N ARG A 279 32.94 -12.02 19.23
CA ARG A 279 33.32 -12.27 20.62
C ARG A 279 33.26 -13.75 20.96
N LEU A 280 32.21 -14.45 20.52
CA LEU A 280 32.07 -15.90 20.72
C LEU A 280 33.19 -16.69 20.03
N MET A 281 33.53 -16.37 18.78
CA MET A 281 34.66 -17.00 18.07
C MET A 281 35.97 -16.85 18.84
N ARG A 282 36.30 -15.63 19.29
CA ARG A 282 37.52 -15.38 20.08
C ARG A 282 37.52 -16.16 21.40
N LEU A 283 36.38 -16.27 22.08
CA LEU A 283 36.28 -17.01 23.34
C LEU A 283 36.48 -18.52 23.12
N GLN A 284 36.00 -19.06 22.00
CA GLN A 284 36.21 -20.46 21.63
C GLN A 284 37.68 -20.73 21.25
N GLU A 285 38.31 -19.83 20.48
CA GLU A 285 39.74 -19.91 20.13
C GLU A 285 40.64 -19.91 21.38
N LEU A 286 40.30 -19.06 22.36
CA LEU A 286 41.01 -18.98 23.64
C LEU A 286 40.65 -20.10 24.63
N LYS A 287 39.77 -21.04 24.25
CA LYS A 287 39.26 -22.12 25.11
C LYS A 287 38.78 -21.60 26.47
N ALA A 288 38.01 -20.50 26.45
CA ALA A 288 37.45 -19.92 27.66
C ALA A 288 36.51 -20.91 28.40
N PRO A 289 36.30 -20.77 29.71
CA PRO A 289 35.40 -21.64 30.47
C PRO A 289 33.98 -21.72 29.88
N ASP A 290 33.37 -22.90 29.95
CA ASP A 290 32.06 -23.19 29.35
C ASP A 290 30.94 -22.24 29.80
N ILE A 291 30.97 -21.78 31.06
CA ILE A 291 29.99 -20.82 31.59
C ILE A 291 30.00 -19.52 30.76
N ILE A 292 31.19 -19.05 30.39
CA ILE A 292 31.35 -17.81 29.61
C ILE A 292 30.88 -18.06 28.17
N ILE A 293 31.26 -19.20 27.57
CA ILE A 293 30.84 -19.58 26.23
C ILE A 293 29.31 -19.71 26.14
N ARG A 294 28.67 -20.37 27.11
CA ARG A 294 27.20 -20.52 27.17
C ARG A 294 26.50 -19.18 27.30
N ASN A 295 27.02 -18.29 28.15
CA ASN A 295 26.46 -16.95 28.27
C ASN A 295 26.57 -16.16 26.96
N GLU A 296 27.69 -16.26 26.24
CA GLU A 296 27.84 -15.56 24.95
C GLU A 296 26.98 -16.21 23.84
N LYS A 297 26.84 -17.54 23.81
CA LYS A 297 25.88 -18.24 22.92
C LYS A 297 24.44 -17.77 23.19
N ARG A 298 24.04 -17.64 24.46
CA ARG A 298 22.74 -17.05 24.85
C ARG A 298 22.60 -15.62 24.34
N MET A 299 23.61 -14.77 24.55
CA MET A 299 23.58 -13.38 24.06
C MET A 299 23.50 -13.29 22.53
N LEU A 300 24.13 -14.22 21.80
CA LEU A 300 24.04 -14.30 20.35
C LEU A 300 22.62 -14.69 19.90
N GLN A 301 22.01 -15.71 20.53
CA GLN A 301 20.61 -16.08 20.29
C GLN A 301 19.67 -14.89 20.49
N GLU A 302 19.85 -14.13 21.57
CA GLU A 302 19.04 -12.94 21.85
C GLU A 302 19.24 -11.81 20.82
N ALA A 303 20.46 -11.61 20.34
CA ALA A 303 20.76 -10.60 19.33
C ALA A 303 20.10 -10.94 17.98
N VAL A 304 20.12 -12.21 17.58
CA VAL A 304 19.47 -12.69 16.35
C VAL A 304 17.95 -12.67 16.51
N ASP A 305 17.41 -13.06 17.66
CA ASP A 305 15.98 -12.95 17.95
C ASP A 305 15.51 -11.50 17.76
N ALA A 306 16.25 -10.52 18.27
CA ALA A 306 15.90 -9.11 18.15
C ALA A 306 16.04 -8.55 16.73
N LEU A 307 16.97 -9.08 15.92
CA LEU A 307 17.10 -8.75 14.51
C LEU A 307 15.84 -9.14 13.72
N PHE A 308 15.33 -10.35 13.94
CA PHE A 308 14.16 -10.87 13.25
C PHE A 308 12.85 -10.31 13.84
N ASP A 309 12.67 -10.35 15.16
CA ASP A 309 11.49 -9.84 15.86
C ASP A 309 11.80 -9.40 17.31
N ASN A 310 12.11 -8.11 17.47
CA ASN A 310 12.44 -7.49 18.76
C ASN A 310 11.30 -7.56 19.78
N GLY A 311 10.04 -7.76 19.34
CA GLY A 311 8.85 -7.73 20.18
C GLY A 311 8.44 -9.04 20.85
N ARG A 312 8.95 -10.18 20.36
CA ARG A 312 8.51 -11.51 20.86
C ARG A 312 9.16 -11.94 22.17
N ARG A 313 10.12 -11.16 22.67
CA ARG A 313 10.71 -11.34 23.98
C ARG A 313 10.28 -10.18 24.88
N GLY A 314 10.03 -10.46 26.16
CA GLY A 314 9.46 -9.49 27.10
C GLY A 314 10.26 -8.18 27.26
N ARG A 315 11.57 -8.17 26.95
CA ARG A 315 12.41 -6.96 27.01
C ARG A 315 12.83 -6.49 25.62
N LEU A 316 12.26 -5.39 25.17
CA LEU A 316 12.60 -4.72 23.91
C LEU A 316 13.99 -4.09 23.97
N LEU A 317 14.82 -4.33 22.95
CA LEU A 317 16.05 -3.56 22.74
C LEU A 317 15.70 -2.14 22.33
N ARG A 318 16.26 -1.17 23.05
CA ARG A 318 16.05 0.27 22.83
C ARG A 318 17.30 0.92 22.23
N GLY A 319 17.08 1.90 21.38
CA GLY A 319 18.11 2.78 20.84
C GLY A 319 18.46 3.93 21.79
N PRO A 320 19.34 4.87 21.36
CA PRO A 320 19.78 6.01 22.18
C PRO A 320 18.63 6.85 22.72
N ASN A 321 17.58 7.06 21.93
CA ASN A 321 16.40 7.85 22.32
C ASN A 321 15.38 7.06 23.15
N ARG A 322 15.77 5.95 23.79
CA ARG A 322 14.92 5.01 24.55
C ARG A 322 13.72 4.41 23.76
N ARG A 323 13.61 4.69 22.46
CA ARG A 323 12.64 4.08 21.54
C ARG A 323 13.04 2.64 21.22
N PRO A 324 12.10 1.69 21.08
CA PRO A 324 12.41 0.34 20.65
C PRO A 324 12.94 0.37 19.21
N LEU A 325 13.97 -0.43 18.94
CA LEU A 325 14.53 -0.59 17.59
C LEU A 325 13.55 -1.40 16.72
N LYS A 326 13.31 -0.96 15.48
CA LYS A 326 12.47 -1.69 14.52
C LYS A 326 13.24 -2.90 13.96
N SER A 327 12.65 -4.10 14.10
CA SER A 327 13.17 -5.35 13.56
C SER A 327 12.74 -5.59 12.09
N LEU A 328 13.27 -6.64 11.46
CA LEU A 328 12.84 -7.06 10.11
C LEU A 328 11.33 -7.32 10.03
N SER A 329 10.75 -7.98 11.05
CA SER A 329 9.31 -8.22 11.12
C SER A 329 8.50 -6.92 11.22
N ASP A 330 8.97 -5.95 12.02
CA ASP A 330 8.28 -4.67 12.23
C ASP A 330 8.27 -3.79 10.98
N MET A 331 9.27 -3.95 10.11
CA MET A 331 9.29 -3.26 8.82
C MET A 331 8.21 -3.77 7.87
N LEU A 332 7.80 -5.04 7.99
CA LEU A 332 6.78 -5.65 7.13
C LEU A 332 5.37 -5.46 7.69
N LYS A 333 5.17 -5.65 9.00
CA LYS A 333 3.85 -5.67 9.64
C LYS A 333 3.36 -4.29 10.11
N GLY A 334 2.06 -4.18 10.39
CA GLY A 334 1.45 -2.98 10.97
C GLY A 334 1.04 -1.91 9.96
N LYS A 335 0.48 -0.80 10.46
CA LYS A 335 0.00 0.32 9.61
C LYS A 335 1.14 1.03 8.87
N GLN A 336 2.30 1.20 9.54
CA GLN A 336 3.52 1.76 8.95
C GLN A 336 4.41 0.69 8.27
N GLY A 337 3.93 -0.55 8.16
CA GLY A 337 4.67 -1.63 7.52
C GLY A 337 4.61 -1.52 5.99
N ARG A 338 5.57 -2.16 5.30
CA ARG A 338 5.69 -2.12 3.84
C ARG A 338 4.42 -2.51 3.10
N PHE A 339 3.70 -3.55 3.56
CA PHE A 339 2.48 -4.03 2.91
C PHE A 339 1.37 -2.97 2.85
N ARG A 340 1.09 -2.29 3.97
CA ARG A 340 0.01 -1.30 4.03
C ARG A 340 0.45 0.07 3.51
N GLN A 341 1.62 0.53 3.90
CA GLN A 341 2.04 1.91 3.64
C GLN A 341 2.66 2.12 2.25
N ASN A 342 3.36 1.11 1.68
CA ASN A 342 4.12 1.28 0.44
C ASN A 342 3.62 0.42 -0.73
N LEU A 343 3.06 -0.76 -0.46
CA LEU A 343 2.51 -1.64 -1.50
C LEU A 343 1.09 -1.22 -1.88
N LEU A 344 0.20 -1.09 -0.88
CA LEU A 344 -1.18 -0.64 -1.09
C LEU A 344 -1.29 0.89 -1.17
N GLY A 345 -0.60 1.61 -0.27
CA GLY A 345 -0.45 3.05 -0.34
C GLY A 345 0.72 3.44 -1.22
N LYS A 346 0.48 4.20 -2.28
CA LYS A 346 1.55 4.79 -3.10
C LYS A 346 1.31 6.26 -3.28
N ARG A 347 2.39 7.03 -3.25
CA ARG A 347 2.38 8.39 -3.79
C ARG A 347 2.52 8.25 -5.31
N VAL A 348 1.70 8.99 -6.03
CA VAL A 348 1.60 8.90 -7.49
C VAL A 348 1.91 10.28 -8.05
N ASP A 349 2.73 10.31 -9.09
CA ASP A 349 3.01 11.52 -9.86
C ASP A 349 1.77 11.95 -10.66
N TYR A 350 1.81 13.09 -11.33
CA TYR A 350 0.66 13.64 -12.09
C TYR A 350 -0.61 13.77 -11.23
N SER A 351 -0.40 14.22 -9.99
CA SER A 351 -1.47 14.50 -9.05
C SER A 351 -1.30 15.88 -8.40
N GLY A 352 -2.43 16.50 -8.07
CA GLY A 352 -2.50 17.82 -7.45
C GLY A 352 -3.54 17.83 -6.33
N ARG A 353 -3.51 18.85 -5.47
CA ARG A 353 -4.54 19.07 -4.45
C ARG A 353 -4.83 20.56 -4.34
N SER A 354 -6.11 20.92 -4.26
CA SER A 354 -6.52 22.27 -3.89
C SER A 354 -7.85 22.26 -3.16
N VAL A 355 -8.20 23.42 -2.60
CA VAL A 355 -9.50 23.70 -2.00
C VAL A 355 -10.56 23.69 -3.09
N ILE A 356 -11.73 23.14 -2.78
CA ILE A 356 -12.89 23.16 -3.68
C ILE A 356 -13.77 24.39 -3.41
N VAL A 357 -14.34 24.91 -4.48
CA VAL A 357 -15.36 25.96 -4.46
C VAL A 357 -16.52 25.57 -5.37
N ILE A 358 -17.66 26.23 -5.19
CA ILE A 358 -18.85 25.98 -5.98
C ILE A 358 -18.67 26.50 -7.42
N GLY A 359 -19.04 25.68 -8.41
CA GLY A 359 -19.13 26.07 -9.82
C GLY A 359 -20.55 25.86 -10.35
N PRO A 360 -21.52 26.72 -10.02
CA PRO A 360 -22.91 26.55 -10.43
C PRO A 360 -23.10 26.57 -11.95
N GLU A 361 -22.23 27.25 -12.69
CA GLU A 361 -22.22 27.36 -14.16
C GLU A 361 -21.77 26.08 -14.88
N LEU A 362 -21.10 25.16 -14.16
CA LEU A 362 -20.57 23.94 -14.74
C LEU A 362 -21.70 22.98 -15.13
N LYS A 363 -21.44 22.13 -16.13
CA LYS A 363 -22.27 20.94 -16.38
C LYS A 363 -21.93 19.84 -15.39
N PHE A 364 -22.84 18.88 -15.23
CA PHE A 364 -22.70 17.78 -14.28
C PHE A 364 -21.40 16.95 -14.46
N ASP A 365 -20.93 16.81 -15.70
CA ASP A 365 -19.72 16.08 -16.09
C ASP A 365 -18.44 16.92 -16.11
N GLN A 366 -18.52 18.20 -15.75
CA GLN A 366 -17.40 19.13 -15.82
C GLN A 366 -16.86 19.51 -14.43
N CYS A 367 -15.58 19.85 -14.39
CA CYS A 367 -14.96 20.49 -13.23
C CYS A 367 -14.11 21.68 -13.67
N GLY A 368 -14.05 22.74 -12.86
CA GLY A 368 -13.12 23.84 -13.08
C GLY A 368 -11.74 23.48 -12.54
N LEU A 369 -10.74 23.39 -13.40
CA LEU A 369 -9.34 23.13 -13.04
C LEU A 369 -8.52 24.43 -13.15
N PRO A 370 -7.82 24.86 -12.08
CA PRO A 370 -6.97 26.04 -12.13
C PRO A 370 -5.89 25.95 -13.20
N LYS A 371 -5.75 26.99 -14.03
CA LYS A 371 -4.75 27.06 -15.12
C LYS A 371 -3.34 26.67 -14.68
N LYS A 372 -2.86 27.20 -13.54
CA LYS A 372 -1.52 26.87 -13.00
C LYS A 372 -1.38 25.42 -12.58
N MET A 373 -2.44 24.82 -12.02
CA MET A 373 -2.43 23.40 -11.67
C MET A 373 -2.43 22.54 -12.93
N ALA A 374 -3.27 22.88 -13.92
CA ALA A 374 -3.31 22.18 -15.20
C ALA A 374 -1.96 22.24 -15.93
N LEU A 375 -1.31 23.41 -15.94
CA LEU A 375 0.01 23.60 -16.54
C LEU A 375 1.03 22.61 -15.95
N GLU A 376 1.07 22.43 -14.63
CA GLU A 376 1.97 21.48 -13.95
C GLU A 376 1.60 20.02 -14.23
N LEU A 377 0.31 19.68 -14.18
CA LEU A 377 -0.17 18.31 -14.36
C LEU A 377 0.03 17.80 -15.78
N PHE A 378 -0.08 18.68 -16.79
CA PHE A 378 -0.05 18.31 -18.20
C PHE A 378 1.29 18.61 -18.90
N LYS A 379 2.35 19.00 -18.16
CA LYS A 379 3.65 19.40 -18.74
C LYS A 379 4.16 18.51 -19.89
N PRO A 380 4.23 17.17 -19.76
CA PRO A 380 4.77 16.34 -20.85
C PRO A 380 3.90 16.39 -22.11
N PHE A 381 2.58 16.46 -21.97
CA PHE A 381 1.65 16.56 -23.09
C PHE A 381 1.80 17.90 -23.81
N ILE A 382 2.00 18.99 -23.05
CA ILE A 382 2.26 20.32 -23.58
C ILE A 382 3.57 20.34 -24.36
N TYR A 383 4.66 19.74 -23.82
CA TYR A 383 5.94 19.68 -24.53
C TYR A 383 5.82 18.97 -25.87
N ASN A 384 5.15 17.81 -25.88
CA ASN A 384 4.93 17.06 -27.11
C ASN A 384 4.11 17.87 -28.12
N ARG A 385 3.03 18.55 -27.67
CA ARG A 385 2.20 19.33 -28.58
C ARG A 385 2.86 20.59 -29.13
N LEU A 386 3.72 21.25 -28.36
CA LEU A 386 4.51 22.39 -28.84
C LEU A 386 5.50 21.97 -29.92
N GLU A 387 6.10 20.79 -29.79
CA GLU A 387 7.01 20.20 -30.78
C GLU A 387 6.25 19.80 -32.05
N GLU A 388 5.11 19.11 -31.93
CA GLU A 388 4.26 18.72 -33.06
C GLU A 388 3.74 19.93 -33.87
N LYS A 389 3.47 21.05 -33.21
CA LYS A 389 3.07 22.30 -33.88
C LYS A 389 4.25 23.08 -34.48
N GLY A 390 5.49 22.62 -34.31
CA GLY A 390 6.68 23.31 -34.80
C GLY A 390 7.02 24.61 -34.06
N LEU A 391 6.41 24.86 -32.90
CA LEU A 391 6.67 26.05 -32.08
C LEU A 391 8.02 25.96 -31.35
N CYS A 392 8.53 24.75 -31.16
CA CYS A 392 9.85 24.50 -30.60
C CYS A 392 10.52 23.27 -31.24
N ALA A 393 11.83 23.34 -31.43
CA ALA A 393 12.62 22.24 -32.02
C ALA A 393 13.19 21.24 -30.98
N THR A 394 13.17 21.57 -29.68
CA THR A 394 13.73 20.69 -28.64
C THR A 394 12.92 20.77 -27.34
N ILE A 395 12.93 19.68 -26.56
CA ILE A 395 12.30 19.61 -25.23
C ILE A 395 12.82 20.70 -24.28
N LYS A 396 14.10 21.08 -24.37
CA LYS A 396 14.67 22.15 -23.55
C LYS A 396 14.06 23.52 -23.89
N ALA A 397 13.85 23.79 -25.18
CA ALA A 397 13.17 25.01 -25.62
C ALA A 397 11.70 24.99 -25.19
N ALA A 398 11.00 23.87 -25.34
CA ALA A 398 9.62 23.69 -24.86
C ALA A 398 9.49 23.97 -23.35
N LYS A 399 10.41 23.40 -22.55
CA LYS A 399 10.48 23.64 -21.10
C LYS A 399 10.63 25.12 -20.78
N LYS A 400 11.51 25.83 -21.49
CA LYS A 400 11.70 27.28 -21.31
C LYS A 400 10.43 28.08 -21.65
N LEU A 401 9.76 27.76 -22.76
CA LEU A 401 8.49 28.42 -23.14
C LEU A 401 7.39 28.23 -22.08
N VAL A 402 7.30 27.03 -21.50
CA VAL A 402 6.35 26.72 -20.43
C VAL A 402 6.71 27.43 -19.12
N GLU A 403 7.99 27.50 -18.76
CA GLU A 403 8.46 28.26 -17.58
C GLU A 403 8.23 29.78 -17.73
N GLU A 404 8.28 30.31 -18.94
CA GLU A 404 7.99 31.71 -19.27
C GLU A 404 6.48 32.01 -19.42
N GLU A 405 5.60 31.01 -19.29
CA GLU A 405 4.13 31.15 -19.39
C GLU A 405 3.65 31.89 -20.66
N ARG A 406 4.31 31.65 -21.81
CA ARG A 406 4.04 32.35 -23.08
C ARG A 406 2.60 32.09 -23.58
N PRO A 407 1.97 33.04 -24.31
CA PRO A 407 0.59 32.92 -24.81
C PRO A 407 0.29 31.59 -25.52
N GLU A 408 1.20 31.14 -26.36
CA GLU A 408 1.06 29.93 -27.18
C GLU A 408 0.93 28.65 -26.33
N VAL A 409 1.47 28.67 -25.11
CA VAL A 409 1.37 27.56 -24.15
C VAL A 409 -0.05 27.40 -23.64
N TRP A 410 -0.77 28.51 -23.44
CA TRP A 410 -2.15 28.48 -22.96
C TRP A 410 -3.11 27.92 -24.02
N ASP A 411 -2.91 28.27 -25.29
CA ASP A 411 -3.68 27.73 -26.41
C ASP A 411 -3.47 26.21 -26.54
N VAL A 412 -2.22 25.76 -26.40
CA VAL A 412 -1.89 24.33 -26.41
C VAL A 412 -2.46 23.61 -25.20
N LEU A 413 -2.41 24.22 -24.01
CA LEU A 413 -2.97 23.65 -22.79
C LEU A 413 -4.48 23.43 -22.95
N GLU A 414 -5.21 24.40 -23.49
CA GLU A 414 -6.65 24.27 -23.70
C GLU A 414 -7.00 23.13 -24.68
N GLU A 415 -6.22 22.96 -25.75
CA GLU A 415 -6.38 21.86 -26.69
C GLU A 415 -6.14 20.49 -26.02
N VAL A 416 -5.07 20.35 -25.25
CA VAL A 416 -4.70 19.10 -24.56
C VAL A 416 -5.75 18.71 -23.53
N VAL A 417 -6.26 19.69 -22.77
CA VAL A 417 -7.17 19.47 -21.65
C VAL A 417 -8.59 19.12 -22.12
N LYS A 418 -9.05 19.67 -23.27
CA LYS A 418 -10.43 19.54 -23.76
C LYS A 418 -10.96 18.11 -23.85
N ASN A 419 -10.12 17.16 -24.24
CA ASN A 419 -10.50 15.76 -24.42
C ASN A 419 -9.89 14.82 -23.36
N HIS A 420 -9.36 15.36 -22.27
CA HIS A 420 -8.64 14.57 -21.28
C HIS A 420 -9.32 14.61 -19.90
N PRO A 421 -10.10 13.58 -19.52
CA PRO A 421 -10.76 13.56 -18.22
C PRO A 421 -9.75 13.54 -17.07
N VAL A 422 -10.10 14.21 -15.98
CA VAL A 422 -9.34 14.19 -14.72
C VAL A 422 -10.16 13.51 -13.64
N ILE A 423 -9.51 12.81 -12.72
CA ILE A 423 -10.17 12.12 -11.62
C ILE A 423 -10.06 12.97 -10.36
N LEU A 424 -11.21 13.33 -9.79
CA LEU A 424 -11.30 13.99 -8.48
C LEU A 424 -11.52 12.95 -7.38
N ASN A 425 -10.83 13.12 -6.26
CA ASN A 425 -10.95 12.26 -5.09
C ASN A 425 -10.96 13.10 -3.81
N ARG A 426 -11.94 12.84 -2.93
CA ARG A 426 -11.98 13.41 -1.57
C ARG A 426 -11.60 12.34 -0.55
N ALA A 427 -10.61 12.65 0.29
CA ALA A 427 -10.23 11.79 1.40
C ALA A 427 -11.02 12.18 2.66
N PRO A 428 -11.53 11.21 3.45
CA PRO A 428 -11.46 9.76 3.25
C PRO A 428 -12.46 9.25 2.21
N THR A 429 -12.02 8.31 1.36
CA THR A 429 -12.89 7.66 0.36
C THR A 429 -13.66 6.51 1.01
N LEU A 430 -14.95 6.73 1.30
CA LEU A 430 -15.80 5.72 1.97
C LEU A 430 -16.42 4.70 0.99
N HIS A 431 -16.65 5.11 -0.25
CA HIS A 431 -17.25 4.29 -1.30
C HIS A 431 -16.77 4.74 -2.67
N ARG A 432 -17.04 3.94 -3.72
CA ARG A 432 -16.57 4.20 -5.08
C ARG A 432 -16.89 5.61 -5.61
N LEU A 433 -18.03 6.18 -5.23
CA LEU A 433 -18.46 7.52 -5.69
C LEU A 433 -17.66 8.68 -5.06
N GLY A 434 -16.78 8.40 -4.10
CA GLY A 434 -15.82 9.40 -3.60
C GLY A 434 -14.63 9.61 -4.53
N MET A 435 -14.60 8.93 -5.68
CA MET A 435 -13.63 9.10 -6.76
C MET A 435 -14.36 9.06 -8.10
N GLN A 436 -14.39 10.17 -8.83
CA GLN A 436 -15.12 10.30 -10.11
C GLN A 436 -14.30 11.08 -11.13
N ALA A 437 -14.52 10.79 -12.41
CA ALA A 437 -13.91 11.51 -13.51
C ALA A 437 -14.78 12.69 -13.96
N PHE A 438 -14.12 13.76 -14.39
CA PHE A 438 -14.74 14.99 -14.89
C PHE A 438 -13.96 15.49 -16.10
N MET A 439 -14.66 16.18 -17.00
CA MET A 439 -14.04 16.94 -18.08
C MET A 439 -13.55 18.29 -17.52
N PRO A 440 -12.23 18.55 -17.52
CA PRO A 440 -11.70 19.79 -16.99
C PRO A 440 -12.00 20.98 -17.89
N LEU A 441 -12.49 22.08 -17.28
CA LEU A 441 -12.53 23.41 -17.86
C LEU A 441 -11.50 24.29 -17.17
N LEU A 442 -10.69 25.00 -17.95
CA LEU A 442 -9.66 25.87 -17.40
C LEU A 442 -10.30 27.09 -16.74
N VAL A 443 -10.02 27.29 -15.46
CA VAL A 443 -10.52 28.45 -14.69
C VAL A 443 -9.37 29.27 -14.13
N GLU A 444 -9.63 30.56 -13.95
CA GLU A 444 -8.73 31.46 -13.23
C GLU A 444 -8.77 31.21 -11.72
N GLY A 445 -7.68 31.56 -11.05
CA GLY A 445 -7.51 31.38 -9.60
C GLY A 445 -6.77 30.11 -9.23
N LYS A 446 -6.99 29.63 -8.00
CA LYS A 446 -6.27 28.47 -7.41
C LYS A 446 -7.19 27.35 -6.91
N ALA A 447 -8.50 27.59 -6.84
CA ALA A 447 -9.47 26.63 -6.31
C ALA A 447 -10.10 25.79 -7.41
N ILE A 448 -10.36 24.52 -7.11
CA ILE A 448 -11.06 23.61 -8.02
C ILE A 448 -12.56 23.93 -7.94
N ARG A 449 -13.23 24.15 -9.07
CA ARG A 449 -14.68 24.33 -9.08
C ARG A 449 -15.36 22.98 -9.33
N ILE A 450 -16.36 22.66 -8.53
CA ILE A 450 -17.14 21.43 -8.71
C ILE A 450 -18.63 21.72 -8.81
N HIS A 451 -19.33 20.82 -9.49
CA HIS A 451 -20.77 20.88 -9.63
C HIS A 451 -21.48 20.65 -8.29
N PRO A 452 -22.47 21.48 -7.88
CA PRO A 452 -23.12 21.34 -6.57
C PRO A 452 -23.76 19.96 -6.32
N LEU A 453 -24.33 19.35 -7.37
CA LEU A 453 -25.02 18.06 -7.26
C LEU A 453 -24.07 16.85 -7.08
N VAL A 454 -22.76 17.02 -7.25
CA VAL A 454 -21.79 15.94 -6.96
C VAL A 454 -21.28 15.97 -5.52
N CYS A 455 -21.52 17.06 -4.78
CA CYS A 455 -21.04 17.21 -3.40
C CYS A 455 -21.58 16.10 -2.47
N ALA A 456 -22.83 15.68 -2.66
CA ALA A 456 -23.42 14.57 -1.91
C ALA A 456 -22.65 13.25 -2.11
N ALA A 457 -22.16 12.98 -3.32
CA ALA A 457 -21.35 11.80 -3.62
C ALA A 457 -19.97 11.87 -2.96
N PHE A 458 -19.35 13.05 -2.91
CA PHE A 458 -18.08 13.21 -2.20
C PHE A 458 -18.24 13.38 -0.69
N ASN A 459 -19.47 13.52 -0.20
CA ASN A 459 -19.79 13.97 1.15
C ASN A 459 -19.11 15.33 1.48
N ALA A 460 -18.94 16.18 0.47
CA ALA A 460 -18.13 17.39 0.52
C ALA A 460 -18.98 18.64 0.76
N ASP A 461 -18.37 19.64 1.39
CA ASP A 461 -18.88 21.00 1.55
C ASP A 461 -17.84 22.03 1.08
N PHE A 462 -18.15 23.32 1.22
CA PHE A 462 -17.33 24.42 0.70
C PHE A 462 -16.71 25.28 1.82
N ASP A 463 -16.41 24.68 2.98
CA ASP A 463 -15.88 25.36 4.17
C ASP A 463 -14.34 25.33 4.29
N GLY A 464 -13.66 24.76 3.28
CA GLY A 464 -12.21 24.55 3.30
C GLY A 464 -11.78 23.15 2.87
N ASP A 465 -12.75 22.27 2.59
CA ASP A 465 -12.56 20.96 1.98
C ASP A 465 -11.60 20.99 0.78
N GLN A 466 -10.77 19.95 0.69
CA GLN A 466 -9.77 19.80 -0.37
C GLN A 466 -9.99 18.50 -1.15
N MET A 467 -9.80 18.57 -2.46
CA MET A 467 -9.82 17.39 -3.33
C MET A 467 -8.47 17.20 -4.01
N ALA A 468 -8.10 15.93 -4.19
CA ALA A 468 -6.99 15.52 -5.02
C ALA A 468 -7.45 15.34 -6.47
N VAL A 469 -6.61 15.77 -7.41
CA VAL A 469 -6.79 15.59 -8.86
C VAL A 469 -5.75 14.58 -9.32
N HIS A 470 -6.14 13.64 -10.17
CA HIS A 470 -5.25 12.69 -10.82
C HIS A 470 -5.47 12.70 -12.33
N VAL A 471 -4.39 12.67 -13.10
CA VAL A 471 -4.46 12.61 -14.57
C VAL A 471 -4.21 11.17 -15.05
N PRO A 472 -5.18 10.50 -15.69
CA PRO A 472 -4.95 9.22 -16.34
C PRO A 472 -3.97 9.41 -17.51
N LEU A 473 -2.96 8.55 -17.66
CA LEU A 473 -1.89 8.75 -18.65
C LEU A 473 -2.00 7.84 -19.88
N SER A 474 -2.38 6.58 -19.69
CA SER A 474 -2.53 5.64 -20.81
C SER A 474 -3.87 5.84 -21.52
N VAL A 475 -3.93 5.47 -22.79
CA VAL A 475 -5.15 5.59 -23.59
C VAL A 475 -6.27 4.75 -22.98
N GLU A 476 -5.95 3.56 -22.47
CA GLU A 476 -6.91 2.67 -21.80
C GLU A 476 -7.44 3.32 -20.52
N ALA A 477 -6.58 3.92 -19.70
CA ALA A 477 -7.00 4.58 -18.47
C ALA A 477 -7.85 5.83 -18.73
N VAL A 478 -7.57 6.56 -19.82
CA VAL A 478 -8.36 7.71 -20.27
C VAL A 478 -9.75 7.25 -20.71
N GLU A 479 -9.85 6.19 -21.50
CA GLU A 479 -11.13 5.63 -21.95
C GLU A 479 -11.92 4.98 -20.81
N GLU A 480 -11.26 4.25 -19.91
CA GLU A 480 -11.90 3.74 -18.69
C GLU A 480 -12.47 4.86 -17.83
N ALA A 481 -11.72 5.95 -17.65
CA ALA A 481 -12.20 7.11 -16.90
C ALA A 481 -13.45 7.73 -17.57
N ARG A 482 -13.46 7.84 -18.90
CA ARG A 482 -14.59 8.39 -19.67
C ARG A 482 -15.83 7.47 -19.63
N VAL A 483 -15.64 6.17 -19.85
CA VAL A 483 -16.74 5.21 -19.99
C VAL A 483 -17.32 4.78 -18.64
N LEU A 484 -16.49 4.62 -17.62
CA LEU A 484 -16.90 4.06 -16.33
C LEU A 484 -16.97 5.11 -15.22
N MET A 485 -16.00 6.02 -15.15
CA MET A 485 -15.82 6.88 -13.97
C MET A 485 -16.45 8.27 -14.11
N LEU A 486 -16.83 8.70 -15.31
CA LEU A 486 -17.43 10.02 -15.53
C LEU A 486 -18.63 10.22 -14.61
N SER A 487 -18.76 11.40 -13.99
CA SER A 487 -19.83 11.67 -13.01
C SER A 487 -21.22 11.40 -13.60
N ALA A 488 -21.44 11.70 -14.89
CA ALA A 488 -22.67 11.41 -15.64
C ALA A 488 -23.10 9.93 -15.62
N ASN A 489 -22.16 9.00 -15.43
CA ASN A 489 -22.44 7.56 -15.31
C ASN A 489 -22.84 7.13 -13.90
N ASN A 490 -22.64 8.00 -12.91
CA ASN A 490 -22.61 7.70 -11.49
C ASN A 490 -23.72 8.43 -10.72
N ILE A 491 -24.93 8.49 -11.30
CA ILE A 491 -26.10 9.18 -10.74
C ILE A 491 -26.74 8.39 -9.58
N LEU A 492 -26.76 7.06 -9.68
CA LEU A 492 -27.40 6.18 -8.72
C LEU A 492 -26.42 5.64 -7.67
N SER A 493 -26.92 5.47 -6.45
CA SER A 493 -26.18 4.81 -5.38
C SER A 493 -26.06 3.31 -5.66
N PRO A 494 -24.84 2.73 -5.57
CA PRO A 494 -24.64 1.30 -5.74
C PRO A 494 -25.33 0.46 -4.65
N ALA A 495 -25.63 1.05 -3.49
CA ALA A 495 -26.14 0.29 -2.34
C ALA A 495 -27.66 0.02 -2.43
N ASN A 496 -28.43 0.95 -3.03
CA ASN A 496 -29.89 0.88 -3.01
C ASN A 496 -30.56 1.31 -4.32
N GLY A 497 -29.79 1.67 -5.35
CA GLY A 497 -30.33 2.09 -6.66
C GLY A 497 -31.02 3.47 -6.66
N MET A 498 -31.09 4.16 -5.52
CA MET A 498 -31.68 5.50 -5.44
C MET A 498 -30.72 6.55 -6.01
N PRO A 499 -31.24 7.63 -6.63
CA PRO A 499 -30.40 8.75 -7.06
C PRO A 499 -29.64 9.36 -5.88
N LEU A 500 -28.32 9.49 -6.03
CA LEU A 500 -27.46 10.17 -5.06
C LEU A 500 -27.30 11.65 -5.41
N SER A 501 -27.29 11.97 -6.70
CA SER A 501 -27.20 13.32 -7.24
C SER A 501 -28.56 14.03 -7.15
N VAL A 502 -28.98 14.31 -5.93
CA VAL A 502 -30.24 15.01 -5.64
C VAL A 502 -29.91 16.48 -5.32
N PRO A 503 -30.74 17.43 -5.77
CA PRO A 503 -30.74 18.80 -5.29
C PRO A 503 -30.61 18.91 -3.77
N SER A 504 -29.88 19.92 -3.30
CA SER A 504 -29.71 20.22 -1.88
C SER A 504 -30.05 21.68 -1.60
N GLN A 505 -30.48 21.95 -0.36
CA GLN A 505 -30.64 23.30 0.20
C GLN A 505 -31.41 24.25 -0.73
N ASP A 506 -30.75 25.28 -1.26
CA ASP A 506 -31.37 26.37 -2.02
C ASP A 506 -32.10 25.89 -3.29
N ILE A 507 -31.56 24.89 -3.98
CA ILE A 507 -32.20 24.32 -5.17
C ILE A 507 -33.55 23.70 -4.77
N ILE A 508 -33.62 23.02 -3.62
CA ILE A 508 -34.88 22.48 -3.10
C ILE A 508 -35.83 23.62 -2.74
N LEU A 509 -35.33 24.67 -2.10
CA LEU A 509 -36.15 25.82 -1.69
C LEU A 509 -36.79 26.51 -2.90
N GLY A 510 -36.02 26.76 -3.96
CA GLY A 510 -36.53 27.35 -5.21
C GLY A 510 -37.59 26.47 -5.86
N CYS A 511 -37.34 25.17 -6.01
CA CYS A 511 -38.33 24.24 -6.57
C CYS A 511 -39.59 24.11 -5.69
N TYR A 512 -39.43 24.13 -4.37
CA TYR A 512 -40.55 24.09 -3.42
C TYR A 512 -41.40 25.36 -3.53
N TYR A 513 -40.77 26.54 -3.53
CA TYR A 513 -41.45 27.82 -3.69
C TYR A 513 -42.19 27.91 -5.02
N LEU A 514 -41.55 27.43 -6.10
CA LEU A 514 -42.11 27.36 -7.44
C LEU A 514 -43.40 26.53 -7.51
N THR A 515 -43.46 25.41 -6.79
CA THR A 515 -44.52 24.40 -6.95
C THR A 515 -45.61 24.48 -5.86
N LYS A 516 -45.45 25.38 -4.89
CA LYS A 516 -46.39 25.59 -3.79
C LYS A 516 -47.59 26.43 -4.25
N PRO A 517 -48.83 25.95 -4.12
CA PRO A 517 -50.02 26.75 -4.42
C PRO A 517 -50.27 27.80 -3.34
N ARG A 518 -50.75 28.99 -3.74
CA ARG A 518 -51.17 30.07 -2.83
C ARG A 518 -52.58 30.52 -3.20
N ALA A 519 -53.49 30.47 -2.23
CA ALA A 519 -54.85 30.99 -2.39
C ALA A 519 -54.82 32.52 -2.54
N GLY A 520 -55.70 33.07 -3.38
CA GLY A 520 -55.79 34.49 -3.70
C GLY A 520 -54.66 34.99 -4.62
N SER A 521 -53.97 34.10 -5.33
CA SER A 521 -52.92 34.52 -6.27
C SER A 521 -53.53 35.09 -7.56
N LYS A 522 -52.84 36.04 -8.20
CA LYS A 522 -53.33 36.70 -9.42
C LYS A 522 -53.58 35.65 -10.51
N GLY A 523 -54.79 35.63 -11.07
CA GLY A 523 -55.16 34.69 -12.13
C GLY A 523 -55.58 33.29 -11.67
N GLU A 524 -55.88 33.10 -10.37
CA GLU A 524 -56.45 31.85 -9.85
C GLU A 524 -57.76 31.47 -10.56
N GLY A 525 -57.92 30.18 -10.88
CA GLY A 525 -59.09 29.61 -11.53
C GLY A 525 -59.15 29.78 -13.06
N ARG A 526 -58.19 30.50 -13.66
CA ARG A 526 -58.09 30.65 -15.13
C ARG A 526 -57.87 29.30 -15.82
N VAL A 527 -58.39 29.19 -17.04
CA VAL A 527 -58.29 27.99 -17.89
C VAL A 527 -57.43 28.32 -19.10
N PHE A 528 -56.46 27.46 -19.39
CA PHE A 528 -55.50 27.62 -20.49
C PHE A 528 -55.56 26.44 -21.46
N SER A 529 -55.36 26.73 -22.75
CA SER A 529 -55.35 25.78 -23.85
C SER A 529 -54.09 24.89 -23.90
N GLY A 530 -53.01 25.29 -23.23
CA GLY A 530 -51.79 24.50 -23.09
C GLY A 530 -50.67 25.22 -22.32
N PRO A 531 -49.51 24.56 -22.10
CA PRO A 531 -48.37 25.11 -21.38
C PRO A 531 -47.85 26.44 -21.93
N SER A 532 -47.78 26.58 -23.25
CA SER A 532 -47.26 27.78 -23.90
C SER A 532 -48.11 29.03 -23.60
N GLU A 533 -49.44 28.88 -23.47
CA GLU A 533 -50.32 29.99 -23.13
C GLU A 533 -50.13 30.43 -21.67
N VAL A 534 -49.92 29.46 -20.76
CA VAL A 534 -49.58 29.74 -19.36
C VAL A 534 -48.28 30.53 -19.28
N ARG A 535 -47.28 30.16 -20.10
CA ARG A 535 -46.00 30.86 -20.15
C ARG A 535 -46.14 32.31 -20.61
N VAL A 536 -46.87 32.54 -21.70
CA VAL A 536 -47.15 33.89 -22.20
C VAL A 536 -47.88 34.72 -21.15
N ALA A 537 -48.90 34.15 -20.48
CA ALA A 537 -49.63 34.85 -19.43
C ALA A 537 -48.76 35.18 -18.21
N TYR A 538 -47.83 34.30 -17.85
CA TYR A 538 -46.87 34.55 -16.77
C TYR A 538 -45.88 35.64 -17.14
N ASP A 539 -45.31 35.58 -18.35
CA ASP A 539 -44.32 36.56 -18.83
C ASP A 539 -44.95 37.97 -19.00
N GLN A 540 -46.25 38.06 -19.29
CA GLN A 540 -47.02 39.33 -19.30
C GLN A 540 -47.47 39.79 -17.92
N GLY A 541 -47.16 39.05 -16.85
CA GLY A 541 -47.55 39.38 -15.48
C GLY A 541 -49.05 39.24 -15.21
N GLU A 542 -49.79 38.53 -16.06
CA GLU A 542 -51.24 38.33 -15.95
C GLU A 542 -51.62 37.25 -14.93
N VAL A 543 -50.71 36.30 -14.67
CA VAL A 543 -50.87 35.26 -13.65
C VAL A 543 -49.68 35.20 -12.70
N GLY A 544 -49.94 34.87 -11.44
CA GLY A 544 -48.92 34.63 -10.43
C GLY A 544 -48.36 33.21 -10.51
N LEU A 545 -47.08 33.06 -10.14
CA LEU A 545 -46.35 31.78 -10.14
C LEU A 545 -47.05 30.66 -9.34
N GLN A 546 -47.70 31.02 -8.24
CA GLN A 546 -48.36 30.10 -7.31
C GLN A 546 -49.88 30.00 -7.54
N ALA A 547 -50.40 30.61 -8.60
CA ALA A 547 -51.82 30.59 -8.94
C ALA A 547 -52.26 29.20 -9.39
N ARG A 548 -53.39 28.74 -8.86
CA ARG A 548 -54.04 27.49 -9.31
C ARG A 548 -54.75 27.74 -10.62
N VAL A 549 -54.45 26.92 -11.62
CA VAL A 549 -54.93 27.07 -12.99
C VAL A 549 -55.34 25.71 -13.54
N ARG A 550 -56.26 25.71 -14.51
CA ARG A 550 -56.62 24.49 -15.27
C ARG A 550 -55.98 24.56 -16.64
N VAL A 551 -55.17 23.57 -16.99
CA VAL A 551 -54.39 23.57 -18.24
C VAL A 551 -54.68 22.29 -19.00
N ARG A 552 -54.88 22.39 -20.31
CA ARG A 552 -55.03 21.20 -21.15
C ARG A 552 -53.65 20.56 -21.40
N LEU A 553 -53.48 19.32 -20.96
CA LEU A 553 -52.26 18.52 -21.10
C LEU A 553 -52.64 17.13 -21.63
N ASN A 554 -51.93 16.63 -22.65
CA ASN A 554 -52.13 15.28 -23.23
C ASN A 554 -53.61 14.92 -23.53
N GLY A 555 -54.41 15.90 -23.94
CA GLY A 555 -55.83 15.72 -24.26
C GLY A 555 -56.80 15.84 -23.07
N GLY A 556 -56.31 15.90 -21.83
CA GLY A 556 -57.09 16.09 -20.60
C GLY A 556 -56.98 17.51 -20.03
N LEU A 557 -57.92 17.91 -19.16
CA LEU A 557 -57.87 19.18 -18.42
C LEU A 557 -57.35 18.91 -17.00
N GLU A 558 -56.13 19.35 -16.71
CA GLU A 558 -55.44 19.09 -15.43
C GLU A 558 -55.49 20.31 -14.50
N GLU A 559 -55.71 20.10 -13.21
CA GLU A 559 -55.59 21.15 -12.19
C GLU A 559 -54.15 21.22 -11.67
N THR A 560 -53.51 22.39 -11.81
CA THR A 560 -52.09 22.57 -11.51
C THR A 560 -51.78 24.01 -11.07
N THR A 561 -50.50 24.36 -10.94
CA THR A 561 -50.05 25.75 -10.74
C THR A 561 -49.17 26.21 -11.89
N VAL A 562 -49.10 27.54 -12.10
CA VAL A 562 -48.23 28.15 -13.11
C VAL A 562 -46.78 27.69 -12.95
N GLY A 563 -46.25 27.68 -11.72
CA GLY A 563 -44.88 27.23 -11.47
C GLY A 563 -44.63 25.75 -11.72
N ARG A 564 -45.63 24.88 -11.57
CA ARG A 564 -45.52 23.47 -11.99
C ARG A 564 -45.44 23.33 -13.51
N ILE A 565 -46.15 24.19 -14.26
CA ILE A 565 -46.02 24.24 -15.72
C ILE A 565 -44.62 24.71 -16.12
N ILE A 566 -44.06 25.72 -15.45
CA ILE A 566 -42.68 26.16 -15.68
C ILE A 566 -41.68 25.02 -15.41
N LEU A 567 -41.87 24.27 -14.33
CA LEU A 567 -41.02 23.10 -14.04
C LEU A 567 -41.21 21.97 -15.08
N HIS A 568 -42.37 21.87 -15.70
CA HIS A 568 -42.64 20.87 -16.74
C HIS A 568 -41.87 21.16 -18.04
N GLU A 569 -41.54 22.42 -18.33
CA GLU A 569 -40.74 22.80 -19.53
C GLU A 569 -39.35 22.16 -19.55
N ILE A 570 -38.77 21.89 -18.37
CA ILE A 570 -37.45 21.25 -18.26
C ILE A 570 -37.53 19.72 -18.16
N LEU A 571 -38.74 19.16 -18.07
CA LEU A 571 -38.94 17.73 -17.87
C LEU A 571 -38.75 16.97 -19.19
N PRO A 572 -38.09 15.79 -19.20
CA PRO A 572 -38.01 14.99 -20.42
C PRO A 572 -39.40 14.52 -20.90
N GLU A 573 -39.63 14.52 -22.22
CA GLU A 573 -40.93 14.20 -22.85
C GLU A 573 -41.58 12.89 -22.37
N ASN A 574 -40.77 11.88 -22.02
CA ASN A 574 -41.24 10.55 -21.62
C ASN A 574 -41.69 10.48 -20.14
N VAL A 575 -41.56 11.56 -19.37
CA VAL A 575 -41.87 11.55 -17.93
C VAL A 575 -43.29 12.06 -17.71
N PRO A 576 -44.15 11.30 -16.99
CA PRO A 576 -45.54 11.70 -16.79
C PRO A 576 -45.65 12.96 -15.93
N PHE A 577 -46.53 13.88 -16.33
CA PHE A 577 -46.78 15.12 -15.60
C PHE A 577 -47.27 14.87 -14.15
N GLU A 578 -47.92 13.75 -13.88
CA GLU A 578 -48.35 13.33 -12.54
C GLU A 578 -47.20 13.18 -11.53
N ALA A 579 -46.00 12.83 -12.01
CA ALA A 579 -44.81 12.79 -11.17
C ALA A 579 -44.44 14.20 -10.65
N LEU A 580 -44.77 15.22 -11.43
CA LEU A 580 -44.48 16.62 -11.18
C LEU A 580 -45.64 17.39 -10.53
N ASN A 581 -46.90 16.97 -10.72
CA ASN A 581 -48.08 17.72 -10.26
C ASN A 581 -48.32 17.63 -8.73
N ARG A 582 -47.32 17.97 -7.93
CA ARG A 582 -47.32 18.02 -6.47
C ARG A 582 -46.32 19.07 -6.00
N VAL A 583 -46.31 19.36 -4.70
CA VAL A 583 -45.29 20.25 -4.12
C VAL A 583 -43.95 19.53 -4.10
N MET A 584 -42.91 20.16 -4.66
CA MET A 584 -41.57 19.59 -4.81
C MET A 584 -40.72 19.78 -3.56
N ASP A 585 -40.97 18.95 -2.55
CA ASP A 585 -40.05 18.79 -1.42
C ASP A 585 -38.84 17.91 -1.79
N LYS A 586 -37.89 17.74 -0.85
CA LYS A 586 -36.69 16.92 -1.06
C LYS A 586 -37.03 15.50 -1.53
N LYS A 587 -38.04 14.85 -0.93
CA LYS A 587 -38.41 13.46 -1.25
C LYS A 587 -39.11 13.37 -2.61
N ALA A 588 -39.91 14.37 -2.97
CA ALA A 588 -40.55 14.48 -4.27
C ALA A 588 -39.51 14.68 -5.37
N LEU A 589 -38.53 15.56 -5.18
CA LEU A 589 -37.44 15.77 -6.14
C LEU A 589 -36.58 14.52 -6.33
N THR A 590 -36.21 13.81 -5.25
CA THR A 590 -35.48 12.53 -5.37
C THR A 590 -36.27 11.51 -6.20
N ARG A 591 -37.59 11.41 -5.97
CA ARG A 591 -38.46 10.53 -6.75
C ARG A 591 -38.58 10.99 -8.20
N LEU A 592 -38.67 12.29 -8.46
CA LEU A 592 -38.74 12.85 -9.81
C LEU A 592 -37.47 12.50 -10.60
N VAL A 593 -36.29 12.64 -10.00
CA VAL A 593 -35.01 12.23 -10.63
C VAL A 593 -34.99 10.73 -10.92
N ALA A 594 -35.50 9.89 -10.00
CA ALA A 594 -35.59 8.44 -10.22
C ALA A 594 -36.51 8.11 -11.41
N VAL A 595 -37.71 8.71 -11.47
CA VAL A 595 -38.66 8.53 -12.58
C VAL A 595 -38.07 9.03 -13.89
N CYS A 596 -37.34 10.15 -13.89
CA CYS A 596 -36.61 10.64 -15.05
C CYS A 596 -35.55 9.63 -15.52
N TYR A 597 -34.84 9.00 -14.60
CA TYR A 597 -33.84 7.99 -14.94
C TYR A 597 -34.47 6.73 -15.55
N GLU A 598 -35.57 6.25 -14.98
CA GLU A 598 -36.29 5.06 -15.45
C GLU A 598 -36.93 5.27 -16.83
N ASN A 599 -37.56 6.42 -17.09
CA ASN A 599 -38.34 6.66 -18.31
C ASN A 599 -37.56 7.31 -19.45
N ALA A 600 -36.57 8.15 -19.13
CA ALA A 600 -35.83 8.93 -20.12
C ALA A 600 -34.37 8.49 -20.29
N GLY A 601 -33.87 7.63 -19.40
CA GLY A 601 -32.50 7.14 -19.40
C GLY A 601 -31.48 8.18 -18.96
N ARG A 602 -30.25 7.71 -18.73
CA ARG A 602 -29.14 8.45 -18.12
C ARG A 602 -28.88 9.83 -18.74
N ALA A 603 -28.70 9.90 -20.07
CA ALA A 603 -28.29 11.14 -20.73
C ALA A 603 -29.31 12.28 -20.56
N ARG A 604 -30.61 11.95 -20.64
CA ARG A 604 -31.69 12.92 -20.44
C ARG A 604 -31.81 13.31 -18.96
N THR A 605 -31.59 12.37 -18.03
CA THR A 605 -31.55 12.67 -16.60
C THR A 605 -30.43 13.65 -16.23
N VAL A 606 -29.24 13.49 -16.82
CA VAL A 606 -28.12 14.42 -16.56
C VAL A 606 -28.47 15.84 -17.01
N ARG A 607 -29.06 16.01 -18.20
CA ARG A 607 -29.54 17.32 -18.68
C ARG A 607 -30.60 17.89 -17.74
N PHE A 608 -31.59 17.06 -17.36
CA PHE A 608 -32.61 17.45 -16.40
C PHE A 608 -32.01 17.91 -15.06
N LEU A 609 -30.96 17.27 -14.56
CA LEU A 609 -30.28 17.68 -13.32
C LEU A 609 -29.62 19.06 -13.45
N ASP A 610 -28.97 19.33 -14.58
CA ASP A 610 -28.38 20.64 -14.88
C ASP A 610 -29.47 21.74 -14.97
N ASP A 611 -30.56 21.46 -15.69
CA ASP A 611 -31.68 22.39 -15.86
C ASP A 611 -32.43 22.64 -14.55
N LEU A 612 -32.64 21.58 -13.75
CA LEU A 612 -33.27 21.65 -12.43
C LEU A 612 -32.43 22.46 -11.45
N LYS A 613 -31.10 22.32 -11.48
CA LYS A 613 -30.18 23.16 -10.71
C LYS A 613 -30.33 24.63 -11.11
N ASN A 614 -30.28 24.93 -12.41
CA ASN A 614 -30.37 26.30 -12.92
C ASN A 614 -31.71 26.95 -12.54
N LEU A 615 -32.81 26.21 -12.75
CA LEU A 615 -34.15 26.66 -12.38
C LEU A 615 -34.28 26.85 -10.86
N GLY A 616 -33.84 25.88 -10.06
CA GLY A 616 -33.92 25.97 -8.60
C GLY A 616 -33.15 27.16 -8.03
N PHE A 617 -31.92 27.44 -8.51
CA PHE A 617 -31.18 28.63 -8.07
C PHE A 617 -31.88 29.92 -8.49
N SER A 618 -32.33 30.02 -9.74
CA SER A 618 -33.03 31.23 -10.25
C SER A 618 -34.26 31.57 -9.41
N GLN A 619 -35.09 30.57 -9.08
CA GLN A 619 -36.31 30.72 -8.29
C GLN A 619 -36.08 30.90 -6.78
N ALA A 620 -34.90 30.54 -6.27
CA ALA A 620 -34.54 30.83 -4.88
C ALA A 620 -34.08 32.28 -4.69
N THR A 621 -33.57 32.92 -5.76
CA THR A 621 -33.06 34.29 -5.74
C THR A 621 -34.08 35.36 -6.11
N GLN A 622 -35.08 34.99 -6.93
CA GLN A 622 -36.21 35.86 -7.31
C GLN A 622 -37.26 35.89 -6.20
#